data_AF-A0A124IPB8-F1
#
_entry.id   AF-A0A124IPB8-F1
#
_cell.length_a   1.000
_cell.length_b   1.000
_cell.length_c   1.000
_cell.angle_alpha   90.00
_cell.angle_beta   90.00
_cell.angle_gamma   90.00
#
_symmetry.space_group_name_H-M   'P 1'
#
loop_
_entity.id
_entity.type
_entity.pdbx_description
1 polymer ?
#
loop_
_entity_poly.entity_id
_entity_poly.type
_entity_poly.pdbx_seq_one_letter_code
_entity_poly.pdbx_strand_id
1 'polypeptide(L)'
;MKRLKQITAVLFALILALGFTGCKPRLVEENREKPEQNQPTQVESNNEPQENDQDQDNNENKADKIDLKEIKANENGQVMILMYHGISDKEAEWVRTADNFRKDLRTLYDEGYRLISLKDYIENNIKVEAGYTPFVMTFDDGLLNSYNIIEENGEKKIDPDCAVGILEEFKKEHPDFGRGGSFFVFYPIPFRQKELIKEKYEFLIQNGYDIGNHAYTHENLGKLSIEDVQKALGKNVKLTQGYLPGYDVYALALPYGIGPKGDGYIYAAQGEYDGVKYNHRAVLKVGSNPAPSPVDIKFDPIRLPRIRASEMNTAGTGIYDWLQHFEKKPEKRYISDGNPDTVAIPESEKDNVDQSKLNGKELIIYN
;
A
#
# COMPACT_ATOMS: atom_id res chain seq x y z
N MET A 1 41.29 -56.65 -14.15
CA MET A 1 40.87 -56.16 -15.48
C MET A 1 40.56 -54.66 -15.34
N LYS A 2 41.58 -53.79 -15.40
CA LYS A 2 41.90 -52.90 -16.54
C LYS A 2 40.68 -52.18 -17.15
N ARG A 3 40.52 -50.88 -16.83
CA ARG A 3 40.59 -49.69 -17.73
C ARG A 3 39.22 -49.37 -18.41
N LEU A 4 38.78 -48.16 -18.76
CA LEU A 4 39.27 -46.77 -18.90
C LEU A 4 37.99 -45.92 -19.18
N LYS A 5 37.61 -44.85 -18.46
CA LYS A 5 37.89 -43.41 -18.67
C LYS A 5 38.15 -42.87 -20.12
N GLN A 6 37.42 -41.78 -20.43
CA GLN A 6 37.71 -40.59 -21.28
C GLN A 6 37.31 -40.59 -22.79
N ILE A 7 36.41 -39.69 -23.24
CA ILE A 7 36.50 -38.27 -23.74
C ILE A 7 36.65 -38.18 -25.28
N THR A 8 35.93 -37.21 -25.88
CA THR A 8 36.03 -36.49 -27.21
C THR A 8 34.82 -36.72 -28.14
N ALA A 9 34.31 -35.76 -28.95
CA ALA A 9 34.54 -34.33 -29.14
C ALA A 9 33.37 -33.71 -29.96
N VAL A 10 33.10 -32.43 -29.69
CA VAL A 10 32.73 -31.29 -30.55
C VAL A 10 32.52 -31.52 -32.06
N LEU A 11 31.40 -31.01 -32.64
CA LEU A 11 31.34 -30.31 -33.95
C LEU A 11 30.00 -29.51 -34.04
N PHE A 12 29.99 -28.18 -33.90
CA PHE A 12 30.08 -27.11 -34.92
C PHE A 12 28.88 -26.94 -35.88
N ALA A 13 28.29 -25.74 -35.74
CA ALA A 13 27.31 -24.97 -36.51
C ALA A 13 27.10 -25.26 -38.01
N LEU A 14 25.85 -25.06 -38.44
CA LEU A 14 25.56 -24.49 -39.76
C LEU A 14 24.32 -23.59 -39.71
N ILE A 15 24.59 -22.30 -39.93
CA ILE A 15 23.68 -21.20 -40.22
C ILE A 15 23.19 -21.38 -41.66
N LEU A 16 21.88 -21.22 -41.92
CA LEU A 16 21.45 -20.61 -43.17
C LEU A 16 20.12 -19.88 -43.02
N ALA A 17 20.17 -18.62 -43.42
CA ALA A 17 19.11 -17.62 -43.48
C ALA A 17 18.07 -17.90 -44.58
N LEU A 18 16.94 -17.19 -44.48
CA LEU A 18 16.01 -16.68 -45.53
C LEU A 18 14.56 -16.76 -44.96
N GLY A 19 13.74 -15.72 -44.93
CA GLY A 19 13.85 -14.39 -45.49
C GLY A 19 12.77 -13.44 -44.95
N PHE A 20 13.05 -12.15 -45.12
CA PHE A 20 12.14 -11.03 -44.92
C PHE A 20 11.08 -10.96 -46.02
N THR A 21 9.82 -10.80 -45.64
CA THR A 21 8.77 -10.00 -46.31
C THR A 21 7.76 -9.63 -45.19
N GLY A 22 7.34 -8.40 -44.90
CA GLY A 22 7.34 -7.16 -45.65
C GLY A 22 5.91 -6.78 -46.03
N CYS A 23 5.17 -6.06 -45.15
CA CYS A 23 4.13 -5.09 -45.53
C CYS A 23 3.63 -4.30 -44.31
N LYS A 24 3.94 -2.99 -44.27
CA LYS A 24 3.23 -1.95 -43.51
C LYS A 24 2.28 -1.24 -44.47
N PRO A 25 1.05 -0.87 -44.07
CA PRO A 25 0.29 0.15 -44.76
C PRO A 25 0.75 1.55 -44.38
N ARG A 26 0.61 2.43 -45.37
CA ARG A 26 1.20 3.74 -45.57
C ARG A 26 0.31 4.82 -44.94
N LEU A 27 0.96 5.78 -44.28
CA LEU A 27 0.40 7.08 -43.92
C LEU A 27 0.04 7.85 -45.19
N VAL A 28 -1.14 8.46 -45.21
CA VAL A 28 -1.52 9.48 -46.20
C VAL A 28 -1.28 10.83 -45.55
N GLU A 29 -0.27 11.55 -46.04
CA GLU A 29 -0.14 13.00 -45.91
C GLU A 29 -1.08 13.65 -46.93
N GLU A 30 -1.91 14.59 -46.49
CA GLU A 30 -2.53 15.58 -47.35
C GLU A 30 -1.99 16.95 -46.95
N ASN A 31 -1.33 17.61 -47.90
CA ASN A 31 -0.71 18.91 -47.73
C ASN A 31 -1.69 20.01 -48.17
N ARG A 32 -1.58 21.14 -47.47
CA ARG A 32 -2.43 22.34 -47.48
C ARG A 32 -2.47 23.06 -48.83
N GLU A 33 -3.57 23.77 -49.14
CA GLU A 33 -3.58 25.25 -49.26
C GLU A 33 -4.98 25.89 -49.54
N LYS A 34 -5.31 26.84 -48.65
CA LYS A 34 -6.02 28.16 -48.73
C LYS A 34 -7.23 28.41 -49.68
N PRO A 35 -8.26 29.13 -49.19
CA PRO A 35 -9.16 29.96 -50.01
C PRO A 35 -8.78 31.46 -50.02
N GLU A 36 -8.85 32.09 -51.20
CA GLU A 36 -8.90 33.55 -51.45
C GLU A 36 -10.27 34.11 -51.00
N GLN A 37 -10.33 35.11 -50.11
CA GLN A 37 -10.33 36.57 -50.34
C GLN A 37 -11.45 37.15 -51.23
N ASN A 38 -12.33 37.93 -50.61
CA ASN A 38 -12.65 39.29 -51.09
C ASN A 38 -13.10 40.21 -49.94
N GLN A 39 -12.39 41.33 -49.86
CA GLN A 39 -12.40 42.49 -48.94
C GLN A 39 -13.39 43.58 -49.46
N PRO A 40 -13.39 44.85 -49.00
CA PRO A 40 -12.97 45.47 -47.72
C PRO A 40 -13.98 46.54 -47.21
N THR A 41 -13.78 47.07 -45.99
CA THR A 41 -13.82 48.53 -45.78
C THR A 41 -12.84 48.91 -44.67
N GLN A 42 -11.82 49.68 -45.05
CA GLN A 42 -10.91 50.41 -44.17
C GLN A 42 -11.52 51.75 -43.78
N VAL A 43 -11.22 52.25 -42.58
CA VAL A 43 -10.69 53.61 -42.39
C VAL A 43 -9.66 53.59 -41.24
N GLU A 44 -8.42 53.90 -41.62
CA GLU A 44 -7.20 54.27 -40.87
C GLU A 44 -7.41 55.49 -39.96
N SER A 45 -6.54 55.99 -39.08
CA SER A 45 -5.30 55.64 -38.33
C SER A 45 -5.14 56.84 -37.34
N ASN A 46 -4.36 56.85 -36.26
CA ASN A 46 -2.90 56.91 -36.23
C ASN A 46 -2.48 57.23 -34.76
N ASN A 47 -1.49 56.52 -34.21
CA ASN A 47 -0.23 57.05 -33.63
C ASN A 47 0.41 56.05 -32.64
N GLU A 48 1.58 55.55 -33.02
CA GLU A 48 2.62 54.84 -32.25
C GLU A 48 3.51 55.81 -31.42
N PRO A 49 4.58 55.37 -30.70
CA PRO A 49 4.73 54.21 -29.82
C PRO A 49 5.43 54.58 -28.48
N GLN A 50 5.38 53.70 -27.46
CA GLN A 50 6.47 53.63 -26.47
C GLN A 50 6.78 52.18 -26.09
N GLU A 51 8.08 51.89 -26.13
CA GLU A 51 8.76 50.65 -25.74
C GLU A 51 8.40 50.21 -24.31
N ASN A 52 8.20 48.91 -24.09
CA ASN A 52 9.15 48.18 -23.24
C ASN A 52 8.97 46.66 -23.27
N ASP A 53 10.14 46.04 -23.26
CA ASP A 53 10.59 44.70 -22.95
C ASP A 53 9.62 43.55 -22.68
N GLN A 54 10.08 42.42 -23.22
CA GLN A 54 9.66 41.06 -22.94
C GLN A 54 9.71 40.75 -21.45
N ASP A 55 8.67 40.11 -20.94
CA ASP A 55 8.86 39.00 -20.02
C ASP A 55 7.73 37.99 -20.22
N GLN A 56 8.15 36.77 -20.56
CA GLN A 56 7.30 35.60 -20.62
C GLN A 56 6.84 35.29 -19.20
N ASP A 57 5.54 35.44 -18.97
CA ASP A 57 4.89 35.09 -17.71
C ASP A 57 4.97 33.57 -17.53
N ASN A 58 5.99 33.13 -16.78
CA ASN A 58 6.10 31.80 -16.21
C ASN A 58 4.94 31.61 -15.24
N ASN A 59 3.86 31.04 -15.77
CA ASN A 59 2.71 30.59 -15.01
C ASN A 59 3.07 29.28 -14.27
N GLU A 60 4.06 29.35 -13.37
CA GLU A 60 4.24 28.34 -12.33
C GLU A 60 3.19 28.61 -11.26
N ASN A 61 2.31 27.63 -11.08
CA ASN A 61 1.29 27.57 -10.04
C ASN A 61 1.88 27.94 -8.67
N LYS A 62 1.69 29.20 -8.24
CA LYS A 62 1.72 29.56 -6.83
C LYS A 62 0.51 28.92 -6.16
N ALA A 63 0.62 27.64 -5.85
CA ALA A 63 -0.09 27.09 -4.72
C ALA A 63 0.38 27.90 -3.50
N ASP A 64 -0.56 28.44 -2.72
CA ASP A 64 -0.25 29.17 -1.50
C ASP A 64 0.72 28.35 -0.66
N LYS A 65 1.87 28.95 -0.32
CA LYS A 65 2.93 28.28 0.45
C LYS A 65 2.35 27.88 1.81
N ILE A 66 2.10 26.58 2.00
CA ILE A 66 1.57 26.02 3.24
C ILE A 66 2.49 26.41 4.40
N ASP A 67 1.90 26.96 5.48
CA ASP A 67 2.63 27.22 6.71
C ASP A 67 2.78 25.93 7.52
N LEU A 68 3.93 25.28 7.36
CA LEU A 68 4.29 24.03 8.05
C LEU A 68 4.19 24.14 9.57
N LYS A 69 4.44 25.33 10.13
CA LYS A 69 4.38 25.56 11.57
C LYS A 69 2.94 25.64 12.04
N GLU A 70 2.07 26.29 11.27
CA GLU A 70 0.63 26.40 11.56
C GLU A 70 -0.02 25.01 11.59
N ILE A 71 0.24 24.18 10.57
CA ILE A 71 -0.31 22.83 10.50
C ILE A 71 0.45 21.82 11.38
N LYS A 72 1.59 22.22 11.94
CA LYS A 72 2.49 21.36 12.73
C LYS A 72 2.94 20.12 11.97
N ALA A 73 3.36 20.30 10.71
CA ALA A 73 3.82 19.21 9.86
C ALA A 73 4.91 18.39 10.56
N ASN A 74 4.72 17.07 10.65
CA ASN A 74 5.70 16.19 11.25
C ASN A 74 5.66 14.84 10.54
N GLU A 75 6.37 14.74 9.43
CA GLU A 75 6.43 13.52 8.66
C GLU A 75 7.42 12.49 9.25
N ASN A 76 8.07 12.79 10.39
CA ASN A 76 8.75 11.79 11.24
C ASN A 76 7.84 11.24 12.36
N GLY A 77 6.60 11.73 12.46
CA GLY A 77 5.64 11.28 13.46
C GLY A 77 5.17 9.85 13.27
N GLN A 78 4.51 9.29 14.29
CA GLN A 78 4.07 7.90 14.29
C GLN A 78 2.77 7.71 13.49
N VAL A 79 2.65 6.54 12.86
CA VAL A 79 1.52 6.15 12.00
C VAL A 79 0.79 4.96 12.62
N MET A 80 -0.55 5.00 12.62
CA MET A 80 -1.34 3.86 13.08
C MET A 80 -1.44 2.78 11.98
N ILE A 81 -1.04 1.55 12.32
CA ILE A 81 -1.37 0.36 11.53
C ILE A 81 -2.42 -0.43 12.31
N LEU A 82 -3.66 -0.36 11.86
CA LEU A 82 -4.81 -0.93 12.54
C LEU A 82 -5.02 -2.38 12.12
N MET A 83 -5.21 -3.26 13.10
CA MET A 83 -5.40 -4.69 12.92
C MET A 83 -6.82 -5.09 13.32
N TYR A 84 -7.59 -5.52 12.33
CA TYR A 84 -8.91 -6.14 12.47
C TYR A 84 -8.81 -7.65 12.21
N HIS A 85 -9.77 -8.43 12.72
CA HIS A 85 -9.94 -9.84 12.33
C HIS A 85 -11.38 -10.05 11.84
N GLY A 86 -12.34 -10.16 12.77
CA GLY A 86 -13.76 -10.38 12.44
C GLY A 86 -14.60 -9.12 12.52
N ILE A 87 -15.55 -8.98 11.58
CA ILE A 87 -16.64 -7.99 11.64
C ILE A 87 -17.98 -8.75 11.81
N SER A 88 -18.62 -8.71 12.97
CA SER A 88 -19.80 -9.56 13.25
C SER A 88 -20.97 -8.78 13.87
N ASP A 89 -22.00 -9.49 14.31
CA ASP A 89 -23.12 -9.00 15.09
C ASP A 89 -22.77 -8.63 16.54
N LYS A 90 -21.68 -9.17 17.10
CA LYS A 90 -21.29 -8.96 18.50
C LYS A 90 -19.81 -8.64 18.66
N GLU A 91 -19.51 -7.72 19.57
CA GLU A 91 -18.14 -7.43 20.00
C GLU A 91 -17.53 -8.66 20.69
N ALA A 92 -16.27 -8.93 20.39
CA ALA A 92 -15.43 -9.88 21.10
C ALA A 92 -13.99 -9.39 21.08
N GLU A 93 -13.08 -10.11 21.74
CA GLU A 93 -11.68 -9.71 21.84
C GLU A 93 -11.02 -9.42 20.47
N TRP A 94 -11.36 -10.20 19.43
CA TRP A 94 -10.86 -10.07 18.06
C TRP A 94 -11.96 -9.72 17.06
N VAL A 95 -13.12 -9.29 17.54
CA VAL A 95 -14.30 -9.04 16.71
C VAL A 95 -14.83 -7.65 16.97
N ARG A 96 -15.02 -6.89 15.90
CA ARG A 96 -15.73 -5.62 15.89
C ARG A 96 -17.13 -5.83 15.34
N THR A 97 -18.11 -5.07 15.77
CA THR A 97 -19.41 -5.06 15.09
C THR A 97 -19.37 -4.27 13.79
N ALA A 98 -20.26 -4.56 12.84
CA ALA A 98 -20.40 -3.77 11.62
C ALA A 98 -20.64 -2.27 11.91
N ASP A 99 -21.55 -1.96 12.84
CA ASP A 99 -21.85 -0.59 13.25
C ASP A 99 -20.65 0.11 13.88
N ASN A 100 -19.93 -0.59 14.76
CA ASN A 100 -18.75 0.02 15.36
C ASN A 100 -17.56 0.11 14.39
N PHE A 101 -17.46 -0.77 13.40
CA PHE A 101 -16.48 -0.62 12.33
C PHE A 101 -16.78 0.62 11.48
N ARG A 102 -18.05 0.86 11.12
CA ARG A 102 -18.49 2.13 10.49
C ARG A 102 -18.14 3.34 11.35
N LYS A 103 -18.37 3.24 12.67
CA LYS A 103 -17.98 4.29 13.62
C LYS A 103 -16.48 4.53 13.66
N ASP A 104 -15.66 3.48 13.63
CA ASP A 104 -14.20 3.61 13.59
C ASP A 104 -13.75 4.35 12.34
N LEU A 105 -14.28 3.99 11.15
CA LEU A 105 -13.99 4.69 9.90
C LEU A 105 -14.40 6.16 9.95
N ARG A 106 -15.61 6.44 10.47
CA ARG A 106 -16.10 7.82 10.62
C ARG A 106 -15.22 8.64 11.56
N THR A 107 -14.86 8.08 12.71
CA THR A 107 -14.01 8.74 13.71
C THR A 107 -12.65 9.07 13.11
N LEU A 108 -12.00 8.11 12.45
CA LEU A 108 -10.72 8.33 11.78
C LEU A 108 -10.82 9.46 10.74
N TYR A 109 -11.83 9.42 9.88
CA TYR A 109 -12.04 10.44 8.85
C TYR A 109 -12.24 11.84 9.46
N ASP A 110 -13.09 11.96 10.48
CA ASP A 110 -13.40 13.21 11.17
C ASP A 110 -12.21 13.80 11.92
N GLU A 111 -11.35 12.95 12.47
CA GLU A 111 -10.14 13.35 13.18
C GLU A 111 -8.94 13.61 12.25
N GLY A 112 -9.17 13.62 10.92
CA GLY A 112 -8.16 13.99 9.93
C GLY A 112 -7.22 12.84 9.54
N TYR A 113 -7.64 11.60 9.72
CA TYR A 113 -6.89 10.45 9.24
C TYR A 113 -7.26 10.09 7.79
N ARG A 114 -6.27 9.64 7.00
CA ARG A 114 -6.39 9.28 5.59
C ARG A 114 -5.79 7.90 5.34
N LEU A 115 -6.59 7.03 4.72
CA LEU A 115 -6.22 5.65 4.47
C LEU A 115 -5.20 5.56 3.34
N ILE A 116 -4.07 4.93 3.62
CA ILE A 116 -3.06 4.58 2.61
C ILE A 116 -2.84 3.08 2.56
N SER A 117 -2.28 2.59 1.46
CA SER A 117 -1.84 1.20 1.37
C SER A 117 -0.65 0.94 2.30
N LEU A 118 -0.49 -0.31 2.74
CA LEU A 118 0.70 -0.70 3.48
C LEU A 118 1.96 -0.48 2.61
N LYS A 119 1.87 -0.75 1.30
CA LYS A 119 2.99 -0.56 0.39
C LYS A 119 3.43 0.91 0.32
N ASP A 120 2.50 1.84 0.19
CA ASP A 120 2.81 3.28 0.16
C ASP A 120 3.46 3.74 1.46
N TYR A 121 2.99 3.22 2.59
CA TYR A 121 3.64 3.47 3.88
C TYR A 121 5.09 2.95 3.88
N ILE A 122 5.34 1.71 3.50
CA ILE A 122 6.71 1.13 3.53
C ILE A 122 7.66 1.81 2.55
N GLU A 123 7.17 2.20 1.38
CA GLU A 123 7.98 2.82 0.32
C GLU A 123 8.13 4.34 0.50
N ASN A 124 7.54 4.92 1.54
CA ASN A 124 7.43 6.37 1.75
C ASN A 124 6.75 7.09 0.57
N ASN A 125 5.81 6.45 -0.12
CA ASN A 125 5.01 7.03 -1.21
C ASN A 125 3.70 7.63 -0.67
N ILE A 126 3.81 8.43 0.40
CA ILE A 126 2.67 9.04 1.08
C ILE A 126 2.28 10.32 0.33
N LYS A 127 1.00 10.43 -0.03
CA LYS A 127 0.42 11.55 -0.80
C LYS A 127 -0.77 12.20 -0.08
N VAL A 128 -0.78 12.08 1.24
CA VAL A 128 -1.83 12.62 2.10
C VAL A 128 -1.77 14.14 2.07
N GLU A 129 -2.91 14.80 2.09
CA GLU A 129 -2.99 16.25 2.03
C GLU A 129 -2.40 16.92 3.29
N ALA A 130 -2.00 18.18 3.13
CA ALA A 130 -1.39 18.95 4.21
C ALA A 130 -2.28 19.00 5.46
N GLY A 131 -1.69 18.76 6.63
CA GLY A 131 -2.39 18.77 7.91
C GLY A 131 -3.13 17.47 8.26
N TYR A 132 -3.22 16.51 7.34
CA TYR A 132 -3.83 15.20 7.58
C TYR A 132 -2.79 14.14 8.00
N THR A 133 -3.27 13.05 8.58
CA THR A 133 -2.44 11.94 9.08
C THR A 133 -2.70 10.65 8.29
N PRO A 134 -1.69 9.98 7.71
CA PRO A 134 -1.88 8.65 7.13
C PRO A 134 -2.17 7.60 8.19
N PHE A 135 -2.93 6.58 7.83
CA PHE A 135 -3.02 5.32 8.58
C PHE A 135 -3.20 4.13 7.63
N VAL A 136 -2.90 2.94 8.13
CA VAL A 136 -2.98 1.68 7.37
C VAL A 136 -3.99 0.75 8.04
N MET A 137 -4.77 0.03 7.24
CA MET A 137 -5.67 -1.02 7.72
C MET A 137 -5.19 -2.42 7.31
N THR A 138 -5.31 -3.35 8.24
CA THR A 138 -4.96 -4.76 8.05
C THR A 138 -6.06 -5.66 8.60
N PHE A 139 -6.33 -6.76 7.89
CA PHE A 139 -7.34 -7.76 8.23
C PHE A 139 -6.70 -9.13 8.22
N ASP A 140 -6.67 -9.79 9.38
CA ASP A 140 -6.03 -11.10 9.53
C ASP A 140 -7.05 -12.25 9.34
N ASP A 141 -6.54 -13.48 9.26
CA ASP A 141 -7.27 -14.76 9.16
C ASP A 141 -8.08 -15.07 7.90
N GLY A 142 -8.36 -14.06 7.06
CA GLY A 142 -9.26 -14.20 5.92
C GLY A 142 -10.59 -14.81 6.33
N LEU A 143 -11.25 -14.24 7.35
CA LEU A 143 -12.54 -14.71 7.82
C LEU A 143 -13.64 -14.41 6.78
N LEU A 144 -14.74 -15.17 6.85
CA LEU A 144 -15.89 -14.97 5.95
C LEU A 144 -16.37 -13.52 6.00
N ASN A 145 -16.47 -12.97 7.21
CA ASN A 145 -16.96 -11.63 7.48
C ASN A 145 -15.93 -10.51 7.24
N SER A 146 -14.69 -10.83 6.86
CA SER A 146 -13.76 -9.84 6.31
C SER A 146 -14.10 -9.53 4.84
N TYR A 147 -14.52 -10.54 4.08
CA TYR A 147 -15.01 -10.36 2.71
C TYR A 147 -16.02 -11.46 2.38
N ASN A 148 -17.31 -11.16 2.45
CA ASN A 148 -18.40 -12.09 2.14
C ASN A 148 -19.08 -11.67 0.83
N ILE A 149 -19.41 -12.65 -0.01
CA ILE A 149 -20.28 -12.46 -1.18
C ILE A 149 -21.56 -13.23 -0.92
N ILE A 150 -22.69 -12.53 -0.92
CA ILE A 150 -24.03 -13.09 -0.77
C ILE A 150 -24.72 -13.15 -2.13
N GLU A 151 -25.76 -13.97 -2.22
CA GLU A 151 -26.63 -14.04 -3.40
C GLU A 151 -28.00 -13.47 -3.04
N GLU A 152 -28.45 -12.48 -3.81
CA GLU A 152 -29.75 -11.85 -3.64
C GLU A 152 -30.43 -11.77 -5.01
N ASN A 153 -31.61 -12.36 -5.15
CA ASN A 153 -32.36 -12.43 -6.42
C ASN A 153 -31.57 -13.06 -7.59
N GLY A 154 -30.68 -14.01 -7.31
CA GLY A 154 -29.83 -14.66 -8.32
C GLY A 154 -28.60 -13.84 -8.74
N GLU A 155 -28.36 -12.69 -8.10
CA GLU A 155 -27.19 -11.86 -8.33
C GLU A 155 -26.23 -11.94 -7.15
N LYS A 156 -24.94 -12.13 -7.44
CA LYS A 156 -23.88 -12.04 -6.43
C LYS A 156 -23.65 -10.58 -6.05
N LYS A 157 -23.60 -10.31 -4.75
CA LYS A 157 -23.29 -8.98 -4.19
C LYS A 157 -22.31 -9.13 -3.03
N ILE A 158 -21.50 -8.10 -2.81
CA ILE A 158 -20.70 -8.01 -1.60
C ILE A 158 -21.66 -7.79 -0.43
N ASP A 159 -21.49 -8.56 0.63
CA ASP A 159 -22.24 -8.39 1.87
C ASP A 159 -21.99 -6.98 2.44
N PRO A 160 -23.02 -6.12 2.57
CA PRO A 160 -22.84 -4.76 3.04
C PRO A 160 -22.34 -4.66 4.48
N ASP A 161 -22.43 -5.74 5.28
CA ASP A 161 -21.98 -5.76 6.67
C ASP A 161 -20.64 -6.50 6.87
N CYS A 162 -20.00 -6.97 5.79
CA CYS A 162 -18.62 -7.45 5.86
C CYS A 162 -17.62 -6.29 5.71
N ALA A 163 -16.36 -6.50 6.13
CA ALA A 163 -15.36 -5.43 6.15
C ALA A 163 -15.16 -4.76 4.77
N VAL A 164 -15.05 -5.55 3.70
CA VAL A 164 -14.95 -5.01 2.33
C VAL A 164 -16.20 -4.22 1.94
N GLY A 165 -17.41 -4.72 2.22
CA GLY A 165 -18.65 -4.03 1.88
C GLY A 165 -18.75 -2.65 2.53
N ILE A 166 -18.49 -2.59 3.84
CA ILE A 166 -18.49 -1.34 4.62
C ILE A 166 -17.42 -0.37 4.11
N LEU A 167 -16.21 -0.86 3.84
CA LEU A 167 -15.11 0.01 3.40
C LEU A 167 -15.32 0.54 1.96
N GLU A 168 -15.88 -0.26 1.06
CA GLU A 168 -16.25 0.19 -0.29
C GLU A 168 -17.35 1.26 -0.25
N GLU A 169 -18.37 1.07 0.59
CA GLU A 169 -19.44 2.05 0.79
C GLU A 169 -18.87 3.37 1.35
N PHE A 170 -18.06 3.29 2.42
CA PHE A 170 -17.46 4.46 3.04
C PHE A 170 -16.58 5.26 2.08
N LYS A 171 -15.73 4.59 1.29
CA LYS A 171 -14.87 5.25 0.27
C LYS A 171 -15.69 5.89 -0.86
N LYS A 172 -16.83 5.31 -1.22
CA LYS A 172 -17.72 5.89 -2.22
C LYS A 172 -18.37 7.19 -1.71
N GLU A 173 -18.72 7.25 -0.43
CA GLU A 173 -19.27 8.44 0.22
C GLU A 173 -18.20 9.49 0.55
N HIS A 174 -16.95 9.06 0.77
CA HIS A 174 -15.81 9.88 1.11
C HIS A 174 -14.62 9.64 0.15
N PRO A 175 -14.65 10.16 -1.08
CA PRO A 175 -13.59 9.93 -2.07
C PRO A 175 -12.20 10.43 -1.64
N ASP A 176 -12.15 11.39 -0.73
CA ASP A 176 -10.93 11.95 -0.13
C ASP A 176 -10.42 11.11 1.05
N PHE A 177 -11.13 10.08 1.51
CA PHE A 177 -10.67 9.24 2.63
C PHE A 177 -9.38 8.47 2.30
N GLY A 178 -9.14 8.20 1.03
CA GLY A 178 -8.01 7.40 0.56
C GLY A 178 -8.39 5.94 0.28
N ARG A 179 -7.39 5.13 -0.05
CA ARG A 179 -7.55 3.75 -0.52
C ARG A 179 -6.45 2.88 0.06
N GLY A 180 -6.82 1.65 0.41
CA GLY A 180 -5.88 0.67 0.94
C GLY A 180 -6.61 -0.40 1.75
N GLY A 181 -5.83 -1.28 2.36
CA GLY A 181 -6.30 -2.40 3.17
C GLY A 181 -5.58 -3.68 2.77
N SER A 182 -4.87 -4.30 3.72
CA SER A 182 -4.15 -5.54 3.48
C SER A 182 -4.86 -6.72 4.15
N PHE A 183 -5.24 -7.72 3.36
CA PHE A 183 -5.89 -8.93 3.83
C PHE A 183 -4.87 -10.06 3.94
N PHE A 184 -4.50 -10.41 5.16
CA PHE A 184 -3.56 -11.50 5.46
C PHE A 184 -4.33 -12.81 5.57
N VAL A 185 -4.07 -13.72 4.63
CA VAL A 185 -4.86 -14.94 4.46
C VAL A 185 -4.02 -16.19 4.63
N PHE A 186 -4.69 -17.27 5.04
CA PHE A 186 -4.14 -18.62 5.05
C PHE A 186 -5.08 -19.59 4.30
N TYR A 187 -4.62 -20.80 4.06
CA TYR A 187 -5.25 -21.80 3.19
C TYR A 187 -5.80 -22.98 4.01
N PRO A 188 -6.76 -23.78 3.47
CA PRO A 188 -7.18 -23.89 2.06
C PRO A 188 -8.29 -22.95 1.57
N ILE A 189 -9.06 -22.33 2.47
CA ILE A 189 -10.27 -21.59 2.09
C ILE A 189 -10.25 -20.17 2.67
N PRO A 190 -9.41 -19.26 2.12
CA PRO A 190 -9.47 -17.84 2.45
C PRO A 190 -10.89 -17.31 2.20
N PHE A 191 -11.36 -16.45 3.11
CA PHE A 191 -12.70 -15.88 3.13
C PHE A 191 -13.84 -16.91 3.15
N ARG A 192 -13.54 -18.17 3.49
CA ARG A 192 -14.48 -19.29 3.71
C ARG A 192 -15.48 -19.56 2.56
N GLN A 193 -15.24 -19.06 1.34
CA GLN A 193 -16.05 -19.31 0.14
C GLN A 193 -15.17 -19.84 -0.99
N LYS A 194 -14.93 -21.15 -0.99
CA LYS A 194 -13.93 -21.83 -1.82
C LYS A 194 -14.04 -21.53 -3.32
N GLU A 195 -15.26 -21.57 -3.86
CA GLU A 195 -15.50 -21.37 -5.29
C GLU A 195 -15.35 -19.90 -5.72
N LEU A 196 -15.23 -18.96 -4.77
CA LEU A 196 -15.13 -17.52 -5.02
C LEU A 196 -13.73 -16.95 -4.77
N ILE A 197 -12.73 -17.78 -4.40
CA ILE A 197 -11.40 -17.27 -4.01
C ILE A 197 -10.78 -16.42 -5.13
N LYS A 198 -10.79 -16.91 -6.37
CA LYS A 198 -10.24 -16.18 -7.52
C LYS A 198 -10.96 -14.85 -7.75
N GLU A 199 -12.29 -14.88 -7.78
CA GLU A 199 -13.16 -13.70 -7.98
C GLU A 199 -12.88 -12.63 -6.93
N LYS A 200 -12.80 -13.04 -5.65
CA LYS A 200 -12.47 -12.15 -4.54
C LYS A 200 -11.08 -11.56 -4.65
N TYR A 201 -10.08 -12.37 -5.00
CA TYR A 201 -8.70 -11.90 -5.14
C TYR A 201 -8.58 -10.88 -6.26
N GLU A 202 -9.19 -11.14 -7.42
CA GLU A 202 -9.21 -10.19 -8.54
C GLU A 202 -9.90 -8.88 -8.16
N PHE A 203 -11.03 -8.94 -7.46
CA PHE A 203 -11.71 -7.75 -6.93
C PHE A 203 -10.82 -6.95 -5.98
N LEU A 204 -10.18 -7.60 -5.00
CA LEU A 204 -9.33 -6.93 -4.02
C LEU A 204 -8.23 -6.12 -4.72
N ILE A 205 -7.49 -6.75 -5.64
CA ILE A 205 -6.39 -6.07 -6.35
C ILE A 205 -6.89 -4.93 -7.23
N GLN A 206 -7.98 -5.15 -7.98
CA GLN A 206 -8.57 -4.11 -8.84
C GLN A 206 -9.05 -2.88 -8.04
N ASN A 207 -9.41 -3.07 -6.76
CA ASN A 207 -9.93 -2.00 -5.92
C ASN A 207 -8.90 -1.36 -4.98
N GLY A 208 -7.62 -1.72 -5.12
CA GLY A 208 -6.51 -1.10 -4.38
C GLY A 208 -6.27 -1.72 -3.00
N TYR A 209 -6.67 -2.97 -2.81
CA TYR A 209 -6.33 -3.78 -1.65
C TYR A 209 -5.14 -4.71 -1.94
N ASP A 210 -4.52 -5.20 -0.87
CA ASP A 210 -3.41 -6.15 -0.95
C ASP A 210 -3.78 -7.49 -0.32
N ILE A 211 -3.18 -8.57 -0.84
CA ILE A 211 -3.28 -9.92 -0.27
C ILE A 211 -1.91 -10.25 0.35
N GLY A 212 -1.91 -10.43 1.66
CA GLY A 212 -0.72 -10.74 2.44
C GLY A 212 -0.64 -12.21 2.88
N ASN A 213 0.56 -12.62 3.27
CA ASN A 213 0.84 -13.94 3.81
C ASN A 213 0.43 -14.02 5.29
N HIS A 214 -0.27 -15.08 5.69
CA HIS A 214 -0.56 -15.38 7.09
C HIS A 214 -0.17 -16.82 7.47
N ALA A 215 0.96 -17.26 6.92
CA ALA A 215 1.41 -18.65 6.89
C ALA A 215 0.42 -19.56 6.15
N TYR A 216 0.65 -20.87 6.15
CA TYR A 216 -0.16 -21.80 5.34
C TYR A 216 -1.43 -22.23 6.08
N THR A 217 -1.32 -22.54 7.37
CA THR A 217 -2.44 -22.94 8.25
C THR A 217 -2.40 -22.20 9.59
N HIS A 218 -2.00 -20.93 9.57
CA HIS A 218 -1.90 -20.09 10.77
C HIS A 218 -0.91 -20.66 11.83
N GLU A 219 0.23 -21.16 11.37
CA GLU A 219 1.26 -21.74 12.23
C GLU A 219 1.96 -20.68 13.10
N ASN A 220 2.21 -21.01 14.38
CA ASN A 220 3.08 -20.18 15.20
C ASN A 220 4.54 -20.36 14.77
N LEU A 221 5.05 -19.42 13.97
CA LEU A 221 6.37 -19.50 13.35
C LEU A 221 7.52 -19.54 14.37
N GLY A 222 7.32 -19.02 15.58
CA GLY A 222 8.32 -19.08 16.66
C GLY A 222 8.46 -20.45 17.32
N LYS A 223 7.61 -21.42 16.95
CA LYS A 223 7.68 -22.82 17.39
C LYS A 223 8.17 -23.79 16.31
N LEU A 224 8.38 -23.30 15.09
CA LEU A 224 8.76 -24.12 13.95
C LEU A 224 10.28 -24.20 13.75
N SER A 225 10.72 -25.23 13.05
CA SER A 225 12.06 -25.27 12.44
C SER A 225 12.13 -24.24 11.30
N ILE A 226 13.34 -23.80 10.93
CA ILE A 226 13.51 -22.87 9.81
C ILE A 226 13.03 -23.46 8.47
N GLU A 227 13.19 -24.77 8.28
CA GLU A 227 12.66 -25.47 7.12
C GLU A 227 11.12 -25.39 7.08
N ASP A 228 10.46 -25.62 8.23
CA ASP A 228 9.00 -25.55 8.32
C ASP A 228 8.46 -24.12 8.20
N VAL A 229 9.21 -23.11 8.67
CA VAL A 229 8.88 -21.69 8.44
C VAL A 229 8.86 -21.39 6.94
N GLN A 230 9.95 -21.71 6.22
CA GLN A 230 10.03 -21.47 4.79
C GLN A 230 8.95 -22.24 4.02
N LYS A 231 8.65 -23.46 4.45
CA LYS A 231 7.56 -24.27 3.91
C LYS A 231 6.19 -23.64 4.10
N ALA A 232 5.86 -23.17 5.30
CA ALA A 232 4.58 -22.54 5.58
C ALA A 232 4.41 -21.26 4.74
N LEU A 233 5.44 -20.42 4.71
CA LEU A 233 5.41 -19.14 4.00
C LEU A 233 5.41 -19.33 2.48
N GLY A 234 6.27 -20.19 1.94
CA GLY A 234 6.34 -20.48 0.51
C GLY A 234 5.09 -21.19 -0.03
N LYS A 235 4.46 -22.07 0.75
CA LYS A 235 3.17 -22.69 0.35
C LYS A 235 2.05 -21.67 0.23
N ASN A 236 1.99 -20.69 1.14
CA ASN A 236 1.02 -19.60 1.04
C ASN A 236 1.22 -18.83 -0.28
N VAL A 237 2.45 -18.39 -0.56
CA VAL A 237 2.78 -17.67 -1.80
C VAL A 237 2.44 -18.51 -3.03
N LYS A 238 2.81 -19.80 -3.05
CA LYS A 238 2.50 -20.73 -4.14
C LYS A 238 1.00 -20.82 -4.42
N LEU A 239 0.17 -20.92 -3.38
CA LEU A 239 -1.28 -21.02 -3.55
C LEU A 239 -1.89 -19.68 -3.97
N THR A 240 -1.42 -18.56 -3.42
CA THR A 240 -1.86 -17.22 -3.84
C THR A 240 -1.56 -17.00 -5.32
N GLN A 241 -0.35 -17.35 -5.78
CA GLN A 241 0.03 -17.25 -7.18
C GLN A 241 -0.71 -18.25 -8.10
N GLY A 242 -1.25 -19.34 -7.54
CA GLY A 242 -2.15 -20.24 -8.27
C GLY A 242 -3.48 -19.57 -8.65
N TYR A 243 -3.96 -18.62 -7.84
CA TYR A 243 -5.15 -17.81 -8.15
C TYR A 243 -4.80 -16.53 -8.92
N LEU A 244 -3.66 -15.91 -8.61
CA LEU A 244 -3.15 -14.69 -9.24
C LEU A 244 -1.71 -14.90 -9.77
N PRO A 245 -1.53 -15.43 -10.99
CA PRO A 245 -0.20 -15.70 -11.53
C PRO A 245 0.70 -14.45 -11.53
N GLY A 246 1.90 -14.59 -10.94
CA GLY A 246 2.88 -13.50 -10.84
C GLY A 246 2.61 -12.45 -9.76
N TYR A 247 1.56 -12.60 -8.95
CA TYR A 247 1.29 -11.69 -7.85
C TYR A 247 2.43 -11.69 -6.83
N ASP A 248 2.86 -10.49 -6.44
CA ASP A 248 3.90 -10.27 -5.43
C ASP A 248 3.25 -10.19 -4.04
N VAL A 249 3.36 -11.28 -3.27
CA VAL A 249 2.88 -11.32 -1.89
C VAL A 249 3.84 -10.49 -1.01
N TYR A 250 3.57 -9.19 -0.95
CA TYR A 250 4.48 -8.16 -0.45
C TYR A 250 4.75 -8.22 1.07
N ALA A 251 3.77 -8.68 1.84
CA ALA A 251 3.78 -8.56 3.30
C ALA A 251 3.39 -9.87 4.00
N LEU A 252 3.85 -10.02 5.24
CA LEU A 252 3.51 -11.10 6.17
C LEU A 252 2.94 -10.52 7.46
N ALA A 253 1.73 -10.91 7.86
CA ALA A 253 1.30 -10.78 9.24
C ALA A 253 1.67 -12.07 9.98
N LEU A 254 2.43 -11.96 11.07
CA LEU A 254 2.83 -13.12 11.86
C LEU A 254 1.61 -13.69 12.60
N PRO A 255 1.25 -14.97 12.41
CA PRO A 255 0.27 -15.62 13.28
C PRO A 255 0.65 -15.45 14.75
N TYR A 256 -0.32 -15.05 15.58
CA TYR A 256 -0.12 -14.71 17.00
C TYR A 256 0.89 -13.57 17.27
N GLY A 257 1.38 -12.87 16.23
CA GLY A 257 2.44 -11.88 16.34
C GLY A 257 3.83 -12.46 16.58
N ILE A 258 4.02 -13.77 16.43
CA ILE A 258 5.24 -14.48 16.85
C ILE A 258 6.01 -14.98 15.61
N GLY A 259 7.23 -14.46 15.43
CA GLY A 259 8.15 -14.90 14.38
C GLY A 259 9.21 -15.90 14.87
N PRO A 260 10.06 -16.41 13.96
CA PRO A 260 11.21 -17.25 14.31
C PRO A 260 12.17 -16.55 15.27
N LYS A 261 12.95 -17.32 16.05
CA LYS A 261 13.83 -16.76 17.09
C LYS A 261 15.25 -16.48 16.56
N GLY A 262 15.92 -15.49 17.17
CA GLY A 262 17.32 -15.16 16.91
C GLY A 262 17.57 -14.83 15.43
N ASP A 263 18.71 -15.30 14.92
CA ASP A 263 19.12 -15.10 13.52
C ASP A 263 18.14 -15.73 12.51
N GLY A 264 17.30 -16.67 12.97
CA GLY A 264 16.24 -17.27 12.17
C GLY A 264 15.13 -16.31 11.76
N TYR A 265 15.01 -15.13 12.40
CA TYR A 265 13.95 -14.16 12.10
C TYR A 265 13.99 -13.69 10.64
N ILE A 266 15.18 -13.68 10.00
CA ILE A 266 15.33 -13.31 8.58
C ILE A 266 14.46 -14.17 7.65
N TYR A 267 14.17 -15.42 8.04
CA TYR A 267 13.34 -16.32 7.26
C TYR A 267 11.85 -15.98 7.31
N ALA A 268 11.41 -15.08 8.20
CA ALA A 268 10.08 -14.48 8.09
C ALA A 268 10.00 -13.50 6.93
N ALA A 269 11.09 -12.76 6.64
CA ALA A 269 11.14 -11.80 5.55
C ALA A 269 11.41 -12.49 4.21
N GLN A 270 12.39 -13.38 4.12
CA GLN A 270 12.79 -13.96 2.85
C GLN A 270 13.17 -15.44 2.96
N GLY A 271 12.89 -16.20 1.91
CA GLY A 271 13.23 -17.61 1.86
C GLY A 271 12.73 -18.28 0.59
N GLU A 272 12.89 -19.59 0.55
CA GLU A 272 12.48 -20.40 -0.60
C GLU A 272 11.92 -21.74 -0.13
N TYR A 273 10.85 -22.18 -0.78
CA TYR A 273 10.33 -23.53 -0.62
C TYR A 273 9.82 -24.08 -1.94
N ASP A 274 10.27 -25.28 -2.32
CA ASP A 274 9.81 -25.98 -3.53
C ASP A 274 9.91 -25.11 -4.81
N GLY A 275 11.04 -24.40 -4.94
CA GLY A 275 11.33 -23.48 -6.05
C GLY A 275 10.56 -22.14 -6.00
N VAL A 276 9.68 -21.95 -5.02
CA VAL A 276 8.94 -20.69 -4.81
C VAL A 276 9.69 -19.82 -3.82
N LYS A 277 10.23 -18.71 -4.31
CA LYS A 277 10.84 -17.67 -3.49
C LYS A 277 9.77 -16.74 -2.95
N TYR A 278 9.96 -16.29 -1.72
CA TYR A 278 9.17 -15.20 -1.14
C TYR A 278 10.10 -14.13 -0.58
N ASN A 279 9.65 -12.88 -0.67
CA ASN A 279 10.35 -11.71 -0.15
C ASN A 279 9.33 -10.72 0.41
N HIS A 280 8.94 -10.93 1.67
CA HIS A 280 8.09 -10.02 2.41
C HIS A 280 8.91 -8.79 2.81
N ARG A 281 8.57 -7.65 2.20
CA ARG A 281 9.18 -6.35 2.50
C ARG A 281 8.56 -5.70 3.74
N ALA A 282 7.44 -6.24 4.22
CA ALA A 282 6.84 -5.90 5.50
C ALA A 282 6.54 -7.16 6.33
N VAL A 283 6.92 -7.17 7.60
CA VAL A 283 6.55 -8.24 8.55
C VAL A 283 5.90 -7.62 9.79
N LEU A 284 4.63 -7.93 9.99
CA LEU A 284 3.75 -7.27 10.94
C LEU A 284 3.56 -8.14 12.19
N LYS A 285 3.64 -7.52 13.36
CA LYS A 285 3.45 -8.13 14.67
C LYS A 285 2.02 -7.92 15.18
N VAL A 286 1.68 -8.63 16.26
CA VAL A 286 0.56 -8.26 17.14
C VAL A 286 1.15 -7.32 18.19
N GLY A 287 1.13 -6.03 17.89
CA GLY A 287 1.66 -4.98 18.76
C GLY A 287 0.56 -4.26 19.53
N SER A 288 0.99 -3.24 20.28
CA SER A 288 0.12 -2.37 21.08
C SER A 288 0.44 -0.89 20.84
N ASN A 289 1.16 -0.56 19.77
CA ASN A 289 1.64 0.79 19.54
C ASN A 289 1.67 1.18 18.05
N PRO A 290 1.56 2.48 17.74
CA PRO A 290 1.83 3.04 16.42
C PRO A 290 3.20 2.66 15.91
N ALA A 291 3.32 2.60 14.59
CA ALA A 291 4.57 2.34 13.90
C ALA A 291 5.37 3.64 13.71
N PRO A 292 6.71 3.60 13.76
CA PRO A 292 7.57 4.75 13.44
C PRO A 292 7.38 5.20 11.98
N SER A 293 7.53 6.49 11.68
CA SER A 293 7.54 6.98 10.29
C SER A 293 8.54 6.21 9.42
N PRO A 294 8.30 6.04 8.10
CA PRO A 294 9.25 5.41 7.18
C PRO A 294 10.66 6.04 7.19
N VAL A 295 10.77 7.31 7.57
CA VAL A 295 12.04 8.03 7.68
C VAL A 295 12.66 8.01 9.08
N ASP A 296 11.98 7.43 10.07
CA ASP A 296 12.49 7.38 11.45
C ASP A 296 13.66 6.39 11.57
N ILE A 297 14.65 6.74 12.39
CA ILE A 297 15.82 5.87 12.67
C ILE A 297 15.44 4.51 13.26
N LYS A 298 14.28 4.38 13.92
CA LYS A 298 13.75 3.15 14.51
C LYS A 298 12.85 2.38 13.55
N PHE A 299 12.58 2.90 12.35
CA PHE A 299 11.76 2.21 11.36
C PHE A 299 12.43 0.92 10.90
N ASP A 300 11.81 -0.21 11.26
CA ASP A 300 12.18 -1.54 10.83
C ASP A 300 10.96 -2.18 10.15
N PRO A 301 10.91 -2.21 8.81
CA PRO A 301 9.76 -2.71 8.07
C PRO A 301 9.55 -4.22 8.25
N ILE A 302 10.58 -4.96 8.68
CA ILE A 302 10.43 -6.38 9.01
C ILE A 302 10.08 -6.61 10.49
N ARG A 303 9.80 -5.56 11.28
CA ARG A 303 9.36 -5.69 12.69
C ARG A 303 8.27 -4.68 13.05
N LEU A 304 7.30 -4.51 12.17
CA LEU A 304 6.28 -3.46 12.30
C LEU A 304 5.30 -3.77 13.43
N PRO A 305 5.12 -2.85 14.40
CA PRO A 305 4.04 -2.96 15.35
C PRO A 305 2.70 -2.63 14.68
N ARG A 306 1.61 -3.12 15.29
CA ARG A 306 0.23 -2.79 14.92
C ARG A 306 -0.53 -2.41 16.16
N ILE A 307 -1.72 -1.86 15.98
CA ILE A 307 -2.69 -1.54 17.01
C ILE A 307 -3.89 -2.46 16.80
N ARG A 308 -4.35 -3.14 17.86
CA ARG A 308 -5.60 -3.89 17.78
C ARG A 308 -6.77 -2.92 17.70
N ALA A 309 -7.59 -3.07 16.67
CA ALA A 309 -8.72 -2.18 16.44
C ALA A 309 -10.04 -2.67 17.06
N SER A 310 -10.16 -3.96 17.39
CA SER A 310 -11.21 -4.43 18.32
C SER A 310 -10.95 -3.87 19.72
N GLU A 311 -12.01 -3.43 20.40
CA GLU A 311 -11.90 -2.61 21.62
C GLU A 311 -11.94 -3.40 22.94
N MET A 312 -12.28 -4.68 22.90
CA MET A 312 -12.32 -5.48 24.13
C MET A 312 -10.90 -5.87 24.56
N ASN A 313 -10.62 -5.83 25.88
CA ASN A 313 -9.38 -6.31 26.50
C ASN A 313 -8.07 -5.68 25.98
N THR A 314 -8.09 -4.46 25.44
CA THR A 314 -6.92 -3.81 24.77
C THR A 314 -5.82 -3.34 25.71
N ALA A 315 -6.03 -3.44 27.03
CA ALA A 315 -5.10 -2.96 28.05
C ALA A 315 -4.69 -1.48 27.86
N GLY A 316 -5.61 -0.64 27.35
CA GLY A 316 -5.36 0.79 27.12
C GLY A 316 -4.48 1.08 25.90
N THR A 317 -4.47 0.18 24.92
CA THR A 317 -3.65 0.30 23.71
C THR A 317 -4.43 0.06 22.42
N GLY A 318 -5.76 0.22 22.47
CA GLY A 318 -6.64 0.11 21.31
C GLY A 318 -6.66 1.38 20.46
N ILE A 319 -7.48 1.37 19.41
CA ILE A 319 -7.63 2.50 18.47
C ILE A 319 -7.96 3.81 19.20
N TYR A 320 -9.02 3.87 20.02
CA TYR A 320 -9.42 5.11 20.70
C TYR A 320 -8.45 5.54 21.81
N ASP A 321 -7.69 4.61 22.40
CA ASP A 321 -6.61 4.96 23.33
C ASP A 321 -5.51 5.74 22.61
N TRP A 322 -5.15 5.32 21.40
CA TRP A 322 -4.14 5.99 20.57
C TRP A 322 -4.64 7.29 19.93
N LEU A 323 -5.91 7.37 19.53
CA LEU A 323 -6.53 8.63 19.12
C LEU A 323 -6.43 9.67 20.26
N GLN A 324 -6.86 9.30 21.47
CA GLN A 324 -6.74 10.18 22.64
C GLN A 324 -5.27 10.51 22.98
N HIS A 325 -4.35 9.56 22.82
CA HIS A 325 -2.93 9.81 23.02
C HIS A 325 -2.42 10.91 22.08
N PHE A 326 -2.74 10.82 20.80
CA PHE A 326 -2.29 11.79 19.80
C PHE A 326 -3.00 13.13 19.91
N GLU A 327 -4.24 13.18 20.38
CA GLU A 327 -4.90 14.44 20.72
C GLU A 327 -4.14 15.19 21.83
N LYS A 328 -3.69 14.46 22.86
CA LYS A 328 -2.91 15.01 23.98
C LYS A 328 -1.45 15.29 23.63
N LYS A 329 -0.92 14.60 22.62
CA LYS A 329 0.48 14.65 22.17
C LYS A 329 0.56 14.74 20.65
N PRO A 330 0.06 15.84 20.06
CA PRO A 330 0.01 15.98 18.61
C PRO A 330 1.40 15.94 17.96
N GLU A 331 2.45 16.33 18.69
CA GLU A 331 3.84 16.26 18.22
C GLU A 331 4.34 14.84 17.98
N LYS A 332 3.67 13.80 18.51
CA LYS A 332 4.00 12.40 18.27
C LYS A 332 3.31 11.81 17.04
N ARG A 333 2.28 12.47 16.52
CA ARG A 333 1.50 12.00 15.38
C ARG A 333 2.17 12.42 14.07
N TYR A 334 2.14 11.56 13.06
CA TYR A 334 2.49 11.97 11.71
C TYR A 334 1.51 13.03 11.20
N ILE A 335 2.01 14.16 10.69
CA ILE A 335 1.18 15.17 10.04
C ILE A 335 1.83 15.52 8.70
N SER A 336 1.13 15.30 7.59
CA SER A 336 1.69 15.53 6.26
C SER A 336 1.85 17.00 5.94
N ASP A 337 2.88 17.34 5.17
CA ASP A 337 3.03 18.67 4.58
C ASP A 337 2.24 18.84 3.26
N GLY A 338 1.65 17.76 2.74
CA GLY A 338 0.87 17.77 1.51
C GLY A 338 1.68 17.71 0.23
N ASN A 339 3.01 17.56 0.29
CA ASN A 339 3.87 17.48 -0.87
C ASN A 339 4.57 16.11 -0.95
N PRO A 340 4.26 15.29 -1.98
CA PRO A 340 4.82 13.94 -2.11
C PRO A 340 6.33 13.91 -2.39
N ASP A 341 6.96 15.04 -2.69
CA ASP A 341 8.40 15.12 -2.98
C ASP A 341 9.22 15.67 -1.81
N THR A 342 8.58 15.99 -0.68
CA THR A 342 9.26 16.49 0.53
C THR A 342 9.01 15.58 1.73
N VAL A 343 9.78 15.84 2.78
CA VAL A 343 9.56 15.36 4.15
C VAL A 343 9.74 16.56 5.06
N ALA A 344 8.65 17.12 5.59
CA ALA A 344 8.73 18.23 6.53
C ALA A 344 8.71 17.76 7.99
N ILE A 345 9.63 18.29 8.79
CA ILE A 345 9.73 18.00 10.23
C ILE A 345 10.02 19.27 11.05
N PRO A 346 9.61 19.31 12.33
CA PRO A 346 10.13 20.31 13.25
C PRO A 346 11.61 20.05 13.58
N GLU A 347 12.38 21.09 13.88
CA GLU A 347 13.82 20.98 14.26
C GLU A 347 14.04 19.98 15.41
N SER A 348 13.07 19.80 16.32
CA SER A 348 13.15 18.83 17.42
C SER A 348 13.24 17.36 16.98
N GLU A 349 12.85 17.03 15.74
CA GLU A 349 12.87 15.67 15.21
C GLU A 349 14.06 15.38 14.29
N LYS A 350 14.91 16.37 14.03
CA LYS A 350 16.06 16.28 13.11
C LYS A 350 16.99 15.10 13.40
N ASP A 351 17.28 14.85 14.68
CA ASP A 351 18.18 13.77 15.10
C ASP A 351 17.51 12.38 15.08
N ASN A 352 16.19 12.31 14.85
CA ASN A 352 15.42 11.07 14.74
C ASN A 352 15.16 10.65 13.29
N VAL A 353 15.60 11.44 12.30
CA VAL A 353 15.42 11.12 10.88
C VAL A 353 16.64 10.41 10.31
N ASP A 354 16.40 9.25 9.69
CA ASP A 354 17.35 8.54 8.85
C ASP A 354 17.29 9.12 7.43
N GLN A 355 18.20 10.03 7.12
CA GLN A 355 18.26 10.69 5.80
C GLN A 355 18.46 9.71 4.64
N SER A 356 18.99 8.50 4.89
CA SER A 356 19.14 7.49 3.85
C SER A 356 17.79 6.90 3.39
N LYS A 357 16.72 7.07 4.18
CA LYS A 357 15.35 6.60 3.89
C LYS A 357 14.44 7.67 3.26
N LEU A 358 14.98 8.84 2.91
CA LEU A 358 14.21 9.89 2.23
C LEU A 358 13.76 9.48 0.82
N ASN A 359 14.38 8.45 0.22
CA ASN A 359 14.01 7.92 -1.10
C ASN A 359 13.92 8.99 -2.21
N GLY A 360 14.82 9.98 -2.17
CA GLY A 360 14.89 11.06 -3.16
C GLY A 360 14.07 12.31 -2.81
N LYS A 361 13.32 12.30 -1.70
CA LYS A 361 12.58 13.46 -1.21
C LYS A 361 13.51 14.51 -0.57
N GLU A 362 13.12 15.77 -0.67
CA GLU A 362 13.78 16.88 0.02
C GLU A 362 13.36 16.92 1.50
N LEU A 363 14.33 16.94 2.41
CA LEU A 363 14.07 17.14 3.85
C LEU A 363 13.93 18.63 4.15
N ILE A 364 12.76 19.03 4.64
CA ILE A 364 12.47 20.39 5.09
C ILE A 364 12.43 20.41 6.61
N ILE A 365 13.23 21.28 7.23
CA ILE A 365 13.25 21.44 8.68
C ILE A 365 12.79 22.87 9.02
N TYR A 366 11.82 22.98 9.91
CA TYR A 366 11.28 24.27 10.33
C TYR A 366 11.29 24.45 11.86
N ASN A 367 11.22 25.72 12.31
CA ASN A 367 11.28 26.14 13.71
C ASN A 367 9.92 26.56 14.28
#